data_AF-A0A7R9M0N1-F1
#
_entry.id   AF-A0A7R9M0N1-F1
#
_cell.length_a   1.000
_cell.length_b   1.000
_cell.length_c   1.000
_cell.angle_alpha   90.00
_cell.angle_beta   90.00
_cell.angle_gamma   90.00
#
_symmetry.space_group_name_H-M   'P 1'
#
loop_
_entity.id
_entity.type
_entity.pdbx_description
1 polymer ?
#
loop_
_entity_poly.entity_id
_entity_poly.type
_entity_poly.pdbx_seq_one_letter_code
_entity_poly.pdbx_strand_id
1 'polypeptide(L)'
;MFAVASYYGGEAMKFQSQIDRLGVETVDAILINSTNSNELDLHGLHIPEVNSILSAYFNRKSEELRRSVGKRKLVLDIITGYGATKGVQGRIKPTVIQYLKQKNFTYVSINTQ
;
A
#
# COMPACT_ATOMS: atom_id res chain seq x y z
N MET A 1 -8.97 -36.82 20.84
CA MET A 1 -8.42 -35.45 20.98
C MET A 1 -8.19 -34.70 19.65
N PHE A 2 -8.36 -35.30 18.46
CA PHE A 2 -8.04 -34.66 17.18
C PHE A 2 -9.13 -33.74 16.58
N ALA A 3 -10.41 -33.93 16.95
CA ALA A 3 -11.53 -33.22 16.31
C ALA A 3 -11.53 -31.70 16.55
N VAL A 4 -11.09 -31.25 17.73
CA VAL A 4 -11.11 -29.83 18.11
C VAL A 4 -10.01 -29.05 17.38
N ALA A 5 -8.80 -29.62 17.27
CA ALA A 5 -7.69 -29.00 16.53
C ALA A 5 -8.00 -28.89 15.02
N SER A 6 -8.57 -29.93 14.43
CA SER A 6 -8.99 -29.90 13.02
C SER A 6 -10.12 -28.89 12.75
N TYR A 7 -11.06 -28.73 13.70
CA TYR A 7 -12.12 -27.72 13.60
C TYR A 7 -11.54 -26.29 13.55
N TYR A 8 -10.69 -25.94 14.51
CA TYR A 8 -10.08 -24.60 14.53
C TYR A 8 -9.12 -24.37 13.36
N GLY A 9 -8.41 -25.40 12.88
CA GLY A 9 -7.62 -25.30 11.66
C GLY A 9 -8.48 -25.03 10.41
N GLY A 10 -9.63 -25.69 10.30
CA GLY A 10 -10.60 -25.45 9.23
C GLY A 10 -11.18 -24.03 9.24
N GLU A 11 -11.57 -23.53 10.42
CA GLU A 11 -12.07 -22.17 10.57
C GLU A 11 -11.00 -21.11 10.28
N ALA A 12 -9.75 -21.32 10.72
CA ALA A 12 -8.64 -20.43 10.41
C ALA A 12 -8.39 -20.31 8.90
N MET A 13 -8.45 -21.42 8.15
CA MET A 13 -8.31 -21.39 6.70
C MET A 13 -9.42 -20.59 6.02
N LYS A 14 -10.68 -20.71 6.49
CA LYS A 14 -11.79 -19.92 5.95
C LYS A 14 -11.59 -18.42 6.16
N PHE A 15 -11.18 -18.02 7.37
CA PHE A 15 -10.88 -16.62 7.65
C PHE A 15 -9.71 -16.12 6.81
N GLN A 16 -8.66 -16.92 6.63
CA GLN A 16 -7.54 -16.54 5.77
C GLN A 16 -7.98 -16.30 4.34
N SER A 17 -8.78 -17.20 3.76
CA SER A 17 -9.31 -17.02 2.40
C SER A 17 -10.21 -15.78 2.26
N GLN A 18 -10.98 -15.44 3.30
CA GLN A 18 -11.77 -14.20 3.33
C GLN A 18 -10.87 -12.97 3.39
N ILE A 19 -9.83 -12.99 4.22
CA ILE A 19 -8.84 -11.91 4.31
C ILE A 19 -8.15 -11.70 2.96
N ASP A 20 -7.70 -12.78 2.32
CA ASP A 20 -7.00 -12.69 1.03
C ASP A 20 -7.91 -12.08 -0.04
N ARG A 21 -9.18 -12.49 -0.09
CA ARG A 21 -10.17 -11.93 -1.01
C ARG A 21 -10.43 -10.45 -0.75
N LEU A 22 -10.68 -10.08 0.51
CA LEU A 22 -10.94 -8.69 0.89
C LEU A 22 -9.72 -7.80 0.65
N GLY A 23 -8.51 -8.33 0.80
CA GLY A 23 -7.26 -7.64 0.49
C GLY A 23 -7.19 -7.24 -0.99
N VAL A 24 -7.55 -8.14 -1.91
CA VAL A 24 -7.61 -7.83 -3.35
C VAL A 24 -8.64 -6.74 -3.65
N GLU A 25 -9.87 -6.87 -3.13
CA GLU A 25 -10.94 -5.88 -3.33
C GLU A 25 -10.55 -4.49 -2.79
N THR A 26 -9.85 -4.46 -1.65
CA THR A 26 -9.33 -3.24 -1.03
C THR A 26 -8.25 -2.57 -1.88
N VAL A 27 -7.28 -3.35 -2.40
CA VAL A 27 -6.22 -2.84 -3.30
C VAL A 27 -6.84 -2.17 -4.52
N ASP A 28 -7.82 -2.80 -5.15
CA ASP A 28 -8.48 -2.27 -6.34
C ASP A 28 -9.25 -0.97 -6.02
N ALA A 29 -10.00 -0.95 -4.93
CA ALA A 29 -10.73 0.23 -4.49
C ALA A 29 -9.80 1.43 -4.23
N ILE A 30 -8.67 1.21 -3.55
CA ILE A 30 -7.67 2.25 -3.28
C ILE A 30 -7.06 2.78 -4.59
N LEU A 31 -6.71 1.88 -5.52
CA LEU A 31 -6.14 2.28 -6.81
C LEU A 31 -7.14 3.06 -7.66
N ILE A 32 -8.42 2.71 -7.65
CA ILE A 32 -9.48 3.44 -8.35
C ILE A 32 -9.62 4.85 -7.76
N ASN A 33 -9.76 4.94 -6.44
CA ASN A 33 -9.95 6.23 -5.75
C ASN A 33 -8.75 7.17 -5.92
N SER A 34 -7.53 6.63 -5.87
CA SER A 34 -6.29 7.39 -6.04
C SER A 34 -5.99 7.72 -7.51
N THR A 35 -6.70 7.15 -8.49
CA THR A 35 -6.42 7.44 -9.91
C THR A 35 -6.64 8.91 -10.24
N ASN A 36 -7.68 9.52 -9.68
CA ASN A 36 -8.06 10.92 -9.94
C ASN A 36 -7.40 11.94 -9.01
N SER A 37 -6.72 11.49 -7.95
CA SER A 37 -5.99 12.35 -7.01
C SER A 37 -4.48 12.11 -7.11
N ASN A 38 -3.68 13.01 -6.55
CA ASN A 38 -2.25 12.76 -6.35
C ASN A 38 -1.95 12.26 -4.93
N GLU A 39 -3.00 11.88 -4.19
CA GLU A 39 -2.90 11.38 -2.84
C GLU A 39 -3.08 9.86 -2.85
N LEU A 40 -2.18 9.17 -2.15
CA LEU A 40 -2.24 7.73 -1.95
C LEU A 40 -2.17 7.44 -0.45
N ASP A 41 -3.28 6.94 0.07
CA ASP A 41 -3.35 6.52 1.46
C ASP A 41 -3.08 5.02 1.61
N LEU A 42 -2.05 4.71 2.40
CA LEU A 42 -1.56 3.35 2.67
C LEU A 42 -1.69 2.98 4.14
N HIS A 43 -2.28 3.82 4.99
CA HIS A 43 -2.34 3.53 6.42
C HIS A 43 -3.13 2.23 6.68
N GLY A 44 -2.67 1.45 7.67
CA GLY A 44 -3.36 0.24 8.10
C GLY A 44 -3.21 -0.97 7.16
N LEU A 45 -2.66 -0.80 5.96
CA LEU A 45 -2.49 -1.89 4.99
C LEU A 45 -1.36 -2.85 5.39
N HIS A 46 -1.48 -4.10 4.94
CA HIS A 46 -0.42 -5.07 5.06
C HIS A 46 0.70 -4.78 4.05
N ILE A 47 1.94 -5.10 4.42
CA ILE A 47 3.11 -4.82 3.58
C ILE A 47 3.04 -5.41 2.16
N PRO A 48 2.51 -6.63 1.92
CA PRO A 48 2.31 -7.13 0.56
C PRO A 48 1.38 -6.25 -0.28
N GLU A 49 0.28 -5.77 0.31
CA GLU A 49 -0.69 -4.89 -0.35
C GLU A 49 -0.04 -3.54 -0.68
N VAL A 50 0.72 -2.97 0.27
CA VAL A 50 1.48 -1.73 0.08
C VAL A 50 2.40 -1.81 -1.14
N ASN A 51 3.16 -2.90 -1.29
CA ASN A 51 4.06 -3.07 -2.43
C ASN A 51 3.30 -3.17 -3.76
N SER A 52 2.18 -3.90 -3.77
CA SER A 52 1.34 -4.04 -4.97
C SER A 52 0.76 -2.68 -5.39
N ILE A 53 0.18 -1.94 -4.43
CA ILE A 53 -0.41 -0.63 -4.65
C ILE A 53 0.64 0.38 -5.11
N LEU A 54 1.80 0.46 -4.44
CA LEU A 54 2.90 1.36 -4.84
C LEU A 54 3.33 1.11 -6.27
N SER A 55 3.54 -0.15 -6.66
CA SER A 55 3.95 -0.50 -8.02
C SER A 55 2.90 -0.05 -9.04
N ALA A 56 1.64 -0.41 -8.82
CA ALA A 56 0.55 -0.10 -9.75
C ALA A 56 0.29 1.42 -9.83
N TYR A 57 0.25 2.12 -8.70
CA TYR A 57 0.01 3.55 -8.62
C TYR A 57 1.10 4.35 -9.32
N PHE A 58 2.37 4.08 -9.01
CA PHE A 58 3.49 4.80 -9.63
C PHE A 58 3.61 4.54 -11.13
N ASN A 59 3.29 3.32 -11.61
CA ASN A 59 3.23 3.04 -13.03
C ASN A 59 2.14 3.89 -13.72
N ARG A 60 0.93 3.93 -13.16
CA ARG A 60 -0.17 4.76 -13.69
C ARG A 60 0.19 6.24 -13.71
N LYS A 61 0.77 6.76 -12.62
CA LYS A 61 1.18 8.16 -12.49
C LYS A 61 2.37 8.53 -13.38
N SER A 62 3.28 7.60 -13.63
CA SER A 62 4.36 7.79 -14.61
C SER A 62 3.82 7.89 -16.04
N GLU A 63 2.83 7.06 -16.38
CA GLU A 63 2.15 7.14 -17.68
C GLU A 63 1.29 8.41 -17.81
N GLU A 64 0.63 8.86 -16.74
CA GLU A 64 -0.06 10.17 -16.68
C GLU A 64 0.92 11.31 -17.00
N LEU A 65 2.10 11.32 -16.36
CA LEU A 65 3.12 12.32 -16.59
C LEU A 65 3.65 12.29 -18.04
N ARG A 66 3.88 11.08 -18.59
CA ARG A 66 4.33 10.90 -19.99
C ARG A 66 3.33 11.42 -21.01
N ARG A 67 2.03 11.26 -20.75
CA ARG A 67 0.95 11.73 -21.65
C ARG A 67 0.68 13.23 -21.49
N SER A 68 1.04 13.82 -20.36
CA SER A 68 0.81 15.24 -20.09
C SER A 68 1.78 16.12 -20.88
N VAL A 69 1.26 16.90 -21.82
CA VAL A 69 2.05 17.88 -22.58
C VAL A 69 2.43 19.05 -21.67
N GLY A 70 3.73 19.29 -21.49
CA GLY A 70 4.26 20.43 -20.75
C GLY A 70 4.48 20.21 -19.24
N LYS A 71 3.99 19.11 -18.66
CA LYS A 71 4.21 18.78 -17.24
C LYS A 71 5.56 18.09 -17.07
N ARG A 72 6.52 18.79 -16.47
CA ARG A 72 7.88 18.26 -16.23
C ARG A 72 8.02 17.41 -14.97
N LYS A 73 7.09 17.58 -14.01
CA LYS A 73 7.11 16.87 -12.72
C LYS A 73 5.70 16.61 -12.22
N LEU A 74 5.54 15.50 -11.51
CA LEU A 74 4.34 15.14 -10.78
C LEU A 74 4.71 14.98 -9.30
N VAL A 75 3.99 15.68 -8.44
CA VAL A 75 4.13 15.57 -6.98
C VAL A 75 3.01 14.68 -6.48
N LEU A 76 3.35 13.72 -5.62
CA LEU A 76 2.44 12.74 -5.05
C LEU A 76 2.54 12.80 -3.53
N ASP A 77 1.40 12.80 -2.87
CA ASP A 77 1.29 12.77 -1.41
C ASP A 77 1.00 11.34 -0.96
N ILE A 78 1.87 10.77 -0.12
CA ILE A 78 1.74 9.40 0.35
C ILE A 78 1.55 9.38 1.86
N ILE A 79 0.38 8.92 2.29
CA ILE A 79 0.04 8.80 3.71
C ILE A 79 0.46 7.39 4.17
N THR A 80 1.42 7.34 5.08
CA THR A 80 2.00 6.09 5.61
C THR A 80 1.53 5.75 7.02
N GLY A 81 0.65 6.58 7.60
CA GLY A 81 0.16 6.46 8.97
C GLY A 81 1.16 6.92 10.04
N TYR A 82 0.79 6.71 11.31
CA TYR A 82 1.59 7.06 12.48
C TYR A 82 2.64 5.97 12.75
N GLY A 83 3.86 6.17 12.25
CA GLY A 83 4.97 5.20 12.31
C GLY A 83 5.56 4.89 13.71
N ALA A 84 4.84 5.20 14.80
CA ALA A 84 5.29 5.03 16.18
C ALA A 84 4.87 3.71 16.85
N THR A 85 4.10 2.85 16.16
CA THR A 85 3.66 1.58 16.73
C THR A 85 4.71 0.48 16.51
N LYS A 86 5.09 -0.23 17.59
CA LYS A 86 6.02 -1.39 17.59
C LYS A 86 5.42 -2.64 16.89
N GLY A 87 4.66 -2.46 15.81
CA GLY A 87 3.94 -3.51 15.09
C GLY A 87 4.10 -3.42 13.57
N VAL A 88 3.29 -4.18 12.83
CA VAL A 88 3.32 -4.28 11.36
C VAL A 88 3.12 -2.91 10.70
N GLN A 89 2.29 -2.04 11.29
CA GLN A 89 1.98 -0.69 10.79
C GLN A 89 3.19 0.26 10.82
N GLY A 90 4.14 0.09 11.75
CA GLY A 90 5.37 0.88 11.80
C GLY A 90 6.33 0.61 10.63
N ARG A 91 6.07 -0.43 9.82
CA ARG A 91 6.93 -0.82 8.69
C ARG A 91 6.53 -0.18 7.36
N ILE A 92 5.34 0.43 7.26
CA ILE A 92 4.83 1.01 6.01
C ILE A 92 5.73 2.16 5.55
N LYS A 93 6.05 3.12 6.43
CA LYS A 93 6.95 4.24 6.12
C LYS A 93 8.34 3.77 5.67
N PRO A 94 9.04 2.87 6.38
CA PRO A 94 10.28 2.27 5.91
C PRO A 94 10.16 1.59 4.53
N THR A 95 9.11 0.81 4.30
CA THR A 95 8.87 0.12 3.02
C THR A 95 8.67 1.11 1.87
N VAL A 96 7.87 2.16 2.07
CA VAL A 96 7.66 3.21 1.08
C VAL A 96 8.98 3.93 0.77
N ILE A 97 9.75 4.32 1.79
CA ILE A 97 11.06 4.97 1.60
C ILE A 97 12.02 4.04 0.82
N GLN A 98 12.05 2.75 1.16
CA GLN A 98 12.88 1.77 0.47
C GLN A 98 12.49 1.67 -1.01
N TYR A 99 11.19 1.59 -1.31
CA TYR A 99 10.69 1.56 -2.68
C TYR A 99 11.09 2.82 -3.46
N LEU A 100 10.92 4.00 -2.87
CA LEU A 100 11.27 5.28 -3.51
C LEU A 100 12.76 5.37 -3.81
N LYS A 101 13.62 4.94 -2.87
CA LYS A 101 15.07 4.87 -3.07
C LYS A 101 15.44 3.90 -4.20
N GLN A 102 14.86 2.70 -4.23
CA GLN A 102 15.13 1.71 -5.28
C GLN A 102 14.76 2.21 -6.68
N LYS A 103 13.73 3.05 -6.78
CA LYS A 103 13.26 3.64 -8.04
C LYS A 103 13.87 5.03 -8.33
N ASN A 104 14.78 5.51 -7.49
CA ASN A 104 15.43 6.82 -7.59
C ASN A 104 14.45 8.00 -7.60
N PHE A 105 13.33 7.90 -6.87
CA PHE A 105 12.42 9.02 -6.66
C PHE A 105 12.96 9.97 -5.59
N THR A 106 12.76 11.28 -5.80
CA THR A 106 13.00 12.29 -4.77
C THR A 106 11.80 12.34 -3.81
N TYR A 107 12.06 12.45 -2.51
CA TYR A 107 11.00 12.49 -1.50
C TYR A 107 11.37 13.41 -0.33
N VAL A 108 10.36 13.96 0.33
CA VAL A 108 10.49 14.78 1.54
C VAL A 108 9.50 14.24 2.59
N SER A 109 9.94 14.09 3.84
CA SER A 109 9.06 13.71 4.96
C SER A 109 8.50 14.97 5.60
N ILE A 110 7.19 15.18 5.53
CA ILE A 110 6.52 16.41 5.97
C ILE A 110 6.23 16.39 7.48
N ASN A 111 5.91 15.22 8.06
CA ASN A 111 5.50 15.08 9.47
C ASN A 111 6.49 14.22 10.27
N THR A 112 7.68 14.75 10.53
CA THR A 112 8.67 14.14 11.43
C THR A 112 8.87 15.08 12.61
N GLN A 113 7.95 15.02 13.58
CA GLN A 113 8.15 15.53 14.93
C GLN A 113 8.11 14.35 15.89
#